data_AF-A0A6A4J9J8-F1
#
_entry.id   AF-A0A6A4J9J8-F1
#
_cell.length_a   1.000
_cell.length_b   1.000
_cell.length_c   1.000
_cell.angle_alpha   90.00
_cell.angle_beta   90.00
_cell.angle_gamma   90.00
#
_symmetry.space_group_name_H-M   'P 1'
#
loop_
_entity.id
_entity.type
_entity.pdbx_description
1 polymer ?
#
loop_
_entity_poly.entity_id
_entity_poly.type
_entity_poly.pdbx_seq_one_letter_code
_entity_poly.pdbx_strand_id
1 'polypeptide(L)'
;MDETRSRIVAMTKAGVFGPPGTWPYVRDNNGEHQIGLQFASDLEFYRIGLFKAGSGVKEPDYEEICIAVKTQLKGKGERAFTNSDSLFFNEVYMYRTVLQLMEAEKLFLRCFYAEACSGNHPSRDIVITEDARPLGYRSPATSYLDLQHLKVALRNLGRFHGHSYKAKACPSFFSKVKDLKPIVFDDDFDALLSATTSRGIKGLVDHEKYTTTLQALQKTLQTGRQVLRRLKTPEEPFAVVCHGEFHKSNMLFCYDSCGAVKDAVFLDLQMSLYSDPTTDISFLLYMNTTPELRASHWDDLLSQYWDGVVSVMPDPGFDFEMFSSNFERKALYGYLPTSLFLPIMLEDFQADVSIEEFLQEPLSERVALLEGFGGEDATKALTDVVKDLLERGYVQQFLNQFTTDQ
;
A
#
# COMPACT_ATOMS: atom_id res chain seq x y z
N MET A 1 -29.71 -15.73 2.67
CA MET A 1 -29.56 -14.27 2.57
C MET A 1 -28.18 -13.99 3.09
N ASP A 2 -27.34 -13.34 2.30
CA ASP A 2 -25.94 -13.13 2.66
C ASP A 2 -25.80 -12.37 4.00
N GLU A 3 -24.85 -12.81 4.84
CA GLU A 3 -24.62 -12.30 6.20
C GLU A 3 -24.18 -10.84 6.14
N THR A 4 -23.32 -10.49 5.18
CA THR A 4 -22.82 -9.13 4.95
C THR A 4 -23.97 -8.19 4.59
N ARG A 5 -24.82 -8.56 3.63
CA ARG A 5 -26.02 -7.79 3.27
C ARG A 5 -26.93 -7.52 4.48
N SER A 6 -27.14 -8.51 5.34
CA SER A 6 -28.01 -8.37 6.52
C SER A 6 -27.44 -7.35 7.52
N ARG A 7 -26.12 -7.31 7.69
CA ARG A 7 -25.41 -6.32 8.50
C ARG A 7 -25.54 -4.92 7.92
N ILE A 8 -25.37 -4.75 6.61
CA ILE A 8 -25.52 -3.45 5.93
C ILE A 8 -26.93 -2.88 6.13
N VAL A 9 -27.98 -3.72 6.01
CA VAL A 9 -29.36 -3.31 6.28
C VAL A 9 -29.52 -2.81 7.72
N ALA A 10 -28.96 -3.52 8.70
CA ALA A 10 -29.01 -3.11 10.09
C ALA A 10 -28.26 -1.78 10.35
N MET A 11 -27.07 -1.61 9.78
CA MET A 11 -26.28 -0.38 9.84
C MET A 11 -27.00 0.80 9.19
N THR A 12 -27.70 0.57 8.09
CA THR A 12 -28.50 1.60 7.42
C THR A 12 -29.64 2.08 8.31
N LYS A 13 -30.36 1.16 8.97
CA LYS A 13 -31.40 1.50 9.96
C LYS A 13 -30.85 2.24 11.18
N ALA A 14 -29.60 1.96 11.55
CA ALA A 14 -28.90 2.65 12.65
C ALA A 14 -28.33 4.03 12.26
N GLY A 15 -28.43 4.44 11.00
CA GLY A 15 -27.98 5.75 10.53
C GLY A 15 -26.48 5.86 10.23
N VAL A 16 -25.78 4.74 10.02
CA VAL A 16 -24.34 4.71 9.71
C VAL A 16 -24.01 5.48 8.42
N PHE A 17 -24.88 5.37 7.42
CA PHE A 17 -24.67 5.98 6.09
C PHE A 17 -25.29 7.38 5.96
N GLY A 18 -25.86 7.93 7.03
CA GLY A 18 -26.61 9.18 7.01
C GLY A 18 -27.88 9.08 7.88
N PRO A 19 -28.66 10.16 8.00
CA PRO A 19 -29.89 10.16 8.77
C PRO A 19 -30.81 8.99 8.33
N PRO A 20 -31.41 8.25 9.27
CA PRO A 20 -32.24 7.10 8.92
C PRO A 20 -33.44 7.56 8.09
N GLY A 21 -33.43 7.23 6.80
CA GLY A 21 -34.59 7.39 5.93
C GLY A 21 -35.72 6.45 6.35
N THR A 22 -36.94 6.72 5.92
CA THR A 22 -38.13 5.96 6.35
C THR A 22 -38.15 4.50 5.86
N TRP A 23 -37.44 4.17 4.77
CA TRP A 23 -37.47 2.84 4.14
C TRP A 23 -36.16 2.45 3.44
N PRO A 24 -35.04 2.20 4.14
CA PRO A 24 -33.80 1.88 3.45
C PRO A 24 -33.91 0.60 2.61
N TYR A 25 -33.42 0.62 1.37
CA TYR A 25 -33.18 -0.60 0.59
C TYR A 25 -31.68 -0.78 0.34
N VAL A 26 -31.25 -2.04 0.36
CA VAL A 26 -29.89 -2.44 -0.01
C VAL A 26 -29.99 -3.35 -1.22
N ARG A 27 -29.43 -2.90 -2.34
CA ARG A 27 -29.27 -3.69 -3.56
C ARG A 27 -27.80 -4.07 -3.70
N ASP A 28 -27.57 -5.35 -3.90
CA ASP A 28 -26.30 -5.86 -4.40
C ASP A 28 -26.14 -5.37 -5.85
N ASN A 29 -24.93 -5.01 -6.24
CA ASN A 29 -24.59 -4.57 -7.59
C ASN A 29 -24.45 -5.79 -8.54
N ASN A 30 -25.47 -6.67 -8.57
CA ASN A 30 -25.53 -7.91 -9.36
C ASN A 30 -24.44 -8.96 -9.04
N GLY A 31 -23.92 -9.02 -7.81
CA GLY A 31 -22.93 -10.01 -7.43
C GLY A 31 -21.53 -9.71 -7.98
N GLU A 32 -21.20 -8.43 -8.19
CA GLU A 32 -19.82 -7.98 -8.41
C GLU A 32 -18.98 -8.25 -7.15
N HIS A 33 -18.52 -9.50 -7.02
CA HIS A 33 -17.46 -9.87 -6.10
C HIS A 33 -16.13 -9.66 -6.81
N GLN A 34 -15.29 -8.80 -6.25
CA GLN A 34 -13.88 -8.78 -6.62
C GLN A 34 -13.12 -9.44 -5.48
N ILE A 35 -12.50 -10.58 -5.74
CA ILE A 35 -11.34 -10.97 -4.96
C ILE A 35 -10.25 -10.03 -5.47
N GLY A 36 -10.00 -8.94 -4.75
CA GLY A 36 -8.91 -8.05 -5.11
C GLY A 36 -7.61 -8.86 -5.17
N LEU A 37 -6.63 -8.38 -5.93
CA LEU A 37 -5.24 -8.89 -5.94
C LEU A 37 -4.56 -8.87 -4.55
N GLN A 38 -5.29 -8.50 -3.49
CA GLN A 38 -4.85 -8.39 -2.12
C GLN A 38 -5.42 -9.56 -1.33
N PHE A 39 -4.51 -10.51 -1.16
CA PHE A 39 -4.58 -11.82 -0.51
C PHE A 39 -5.08 -11.83 0.96
N ALA A 40 -5.73 -10.78 1.47
CA ALA A 40 -6.04 -10.58 2.89
C ALA A 40 -7.53 -10.33 3.22
N SER A 41 -8.43 -10.21 2.23
CA SER A 41 -9.85 -9.93 2.48
C SER A 41 -10.75 -10.10 1.26
N ASP A 42 -12.05 -10.31 1.48
CA ASP A 42 -13.08 -10.29 0.44
C ASP A 42 -13.62 -8.86 0.22
N LEU A 43 -13.82 -8.44 -1.04
CA LEU A 43 -14.36 -7.13 -1.40
C LEU A 43 -15.69 -7.25 -2.18
N GLU A 44 -16.71 -6.57 -1.68
CA GLU A 44 -18.07 -6.59 -2.23
C GLU A 44 -18.60 -5.16 -2.43
N PHE A 45 -19.47 -4.95 -3.43
CA PHE A 45 -20.02 -3.63 -3.74
C PHE A 45 -21.54 -3.57 -3.60
N TYR A 46 -22.05 -2.53 -2.94
CA TYR A 46 -23.47 -2.37 -2.66
C TYR A 46 -23.97 -0.96 -2.99
N ARG A 47 -25.27 -0.86 -3.30
CA ARG A 47 -26.01 0.40 -3.42
C ARG A 47 -27.04 0.50 -2.30
N ILE A 48 -27.01 1.61 -1.58
CA ILE A 48 -27.92 1.93 -0.48
C ILE A 48 -28.81 3.09 -0.90
N GLY A 49 -30.13 2.87 -0.94
CA GLY A 49 -31.11 3.94 -1.13
C GLY A 49 -31.58 4.50 0.21
N LEU A 50 -31.38 5.80 0.43
CA LEU A 50 -31.88 6.55 1.58
C LEU A 50 -33.03 7.47 1.14
N PHE A 51 -34.26 7.15 1.52
CA PHE A 51 -35.42 8.00 1.22
C PHE A 51 -35.49 9.21 2.15
N LYS A 52 -35.69 10.41 1.59
CA LYS A 52 -35.93 11.62 2.38
C LYS A 52 -37.33 11.57 2.99
N ALA A 53 -37.42 11.88 4.28
CA ALA A 53 -38.72 11.99 4.96
C ALA A 53 -39.44 13.26 4.49
N GLY A 54 -40.56 13.08 3.79
CA GLY A 54 -41.52 14.16 3.49
C GLY A 54 -41.42 14.76 2.09
N SER A 55 -42.18 14.19 1.16
CA SER A 55 -43.04 14.96 0.27
C SER A 55 -44.11 14.00 -0.24
N GLY A 56 -45.38 14.42 -0.29
CA GLY A 56 -46.49 13.61 -0.80
C GLY A 56 -46.42 13.38 -2.32
N VAL A 57 -45.22 13.09 -2.84
CA VAL A 57 -44.91 12.86 -4.25
C VAL A 57 -44.97 11.36 -4.51
N LYS A 58 -45.57 10.97 -5.65
CA LYS A 58 -45.78 9.57 -6.06
C LYS A 58 -44.47 8.80 -6.30
N GLU A 59 -43.35 9.49 -6.41
CA GLU A 59 -42.01 8.93 -6.50
C GLU A 59 -41.16 9.52 -5.37
N PRO A 60 -40.70 8.70 -4.41
CA PRO A 60 -39.94 9.21 -3.27
C PRO A 60 -38.54 9.62 -3.74
N ASP A 61 -38.16 10.87 -3.48
CA ASP A 61 -36.78 11.37 -3.66
C ASP A 61 -35.85 10.56 -2.75
N TYR A 62 -34.87 9.86 -3.34
CA TYR A 62 -33.90 9.06 -2.62
C TYR A 62 -32.48 9.48 -3.00
N GLU A 63 -31.61 9.48 -2.00
CA GLU A 63 -30.17 9.58 -2.20
C GLU A 63 -29.60 8.16 -2.29
N GLU A 64 -28.81 7.89 -3.33
CA GLU A 64 -28.13 6.61 -3.48
C GLU A 64 -26.67 6.75 -3.07
N ILE A 65 -26.24 5.90 -2.15
CA ILE A 65 -24.85 5.79 -1.70
C ILE A 65 -24.29 4.48 -2.22
N CYS A 66 -23.21 4.55 -2.98
CA CYS A 66 -22.47 3.38 -3.41
C CYS A 66 -21.34 3.11 -2.42
N ILE A 67 -21.22 1.87 -1.95
CA ILE A 67 -20.24 1.48 -0.94
C ILE A 67 -19.42 0.27 -1.41
N ALA A 68 -18.18 0.23 -0.98
CA ALA A 68 -17.31 -0.94 -1.03
C ALA A 68 -17.18 -1.53 0.38
N VAL A 69 -17.26 -2.85 0.49
CA VAL A 69 -17.30 -3.58 1.75
C VAL A 69 -16.19 -4.62 1.76
N LYS A 70 -15.18 -4.38 2.60
CA LYS A 70 -14.05 -5.29 2.82
C LYS A 70 -14.34 -6.12 4.08
N THR A 71 -14.30 -7.45 3.97
CA THR A 71 -14.47 -8.39 5.10
C THR A 71 -13.28 -9.31 5.25
N GLN A 72 -13.00 -9.71 6.49
CA GLN A 72 -11.87 -10.58 6.83
C GLN A 72 -12.02 -12.01 6.25
N LEU A 73 -10.88 -12.65 5.95
CA LEU A 73 -10.85 -14.05 5.48
C LEU A 73 -11.50 -15.01 6.48
N LYS A 74 -12.21 -16.02 5.97
CA LYS A 74 -12.93 -17.00 6.80
C LYS A 74 -12.01 -18.10 7.36
N GLY A 75 -10.98 -18.50 6.60
CA GLY A 75 -10.06 -19.58 6.97
C GLY A 75 -9.10 -19.19 8.10
N LYS A 76 -9.12 -19.92 9.22
CA LYS A 76 -8.20 -19.62 10.36
C LYS A 76 -6.73 -19.82 9.99
N GLY A 77 -6.42 -20.83 9.17
CA GLY A 77 -5.05 -21.11 8.70
C GLY A 77 -4.53 -19.97 7.82
N GLU A 78 -5.32 -19.56 6.82
CA GLU A 78 -5.02 -18.44 5.93
C GLU A 78 -4.77 -17.14 6.71
N ARG A 79 -5.62 -16.83 7.69
CA ARG A 79 -5.46 -15.62 8.53
C ARG A 79 -4.18 -15.63 9.34
N ALA A 80 -3.87 -16.77 9.97
CA ALA A 80 -2.65 -16.91 10.75
C ALA A 80 -1.41 -16.75 9.87
N PHE A 81 -1.43 -17.32 8.67
CA PHE A 81 -0.32 -17.23 7.73
C PHE A 81 -0.11 -15.80 7.19
N THR A 82 -1.18 -15.18 6.70
CA THR A 82 -1.14 -13.83 6.10
C THR A 82 -1.03 -12.72 7.15
N ASN A 83 -1.03 -13.05 8.44
CA ASN A 83 -1.12 -12.10 9.56
C ASN A 83 -2.35 -11.18 9.44
N SER A 84 -3.43 -11.64 8.79
CA SER A 84 -4.54 -10.78 8.37
C SER A 84 -5.31 -10.18 9.54
N ASP A 85 -5.34 -10.83 10.71
CA ASP A 85 -5.96 -10.26 11.92
C ASP A 85 -5.26 -8.97 12.36
N SER A 86 -3.93 -8.89 12.22
CA SER A 86 -3.15 -7.67 12.52
C SER A 86 -3.29 -6.62 11.42
N LEU A 87 -3.27 -7.05 10.16
CA LEU A 87 -3.40 -6.17 9.00
C LEU A 87 -4.77 -5.49 8.98
N PHE A 88 -5.84 -6.25 9.20
CA PHE A 88 -7.20 -5.73 9.27
C PHE A 88 -7.38 -4.80 10.49
N PHE A 89 -6.78 -5.14 11.64
CA PHE A 89 -6.75 -4.23 12.78
C PHE A 89 -6.07 -2.90 12.43
N ASN A 90 -4.93 -2.92 11.75
CA ASN A 90 -4.22 -1.71 11.35
C ASN A 90 -5.07 -0.83 10.45
N GLU A 91 -5.73 -1.39 9.44
CA GLU A 91 -6.61 -0.64 8.55
C GLU A 91 -7.75 0.04 9.33
N VAL A 92 -8.43 -0.70 10.21
CA VAL A 92 -9.49 -0.14 11.07
C VAL A 92 -8.95 0.93 12.01
N TYR A 93 -7.78 0.71 12.60
CA TYR A 93 -7.13 1.66 13.52
C TYR A 93 -6.72 2.95 12.80
N MET A 94 -6.24 2.84 11.57
CA MET A 94 -5.89 3.97 10.71
C MET A 94 -7.13 4.84 10.44
N TYR A 95 -8.23 4.26 9.95
CA TYR A 95 -9.47 5.02 9.68
C TYR A 95 -10.08 5.67 10.91
N ARG A 96 -10.08 4.95 12.06
CA ARG A 96 -10.77 5.42 13.27
C ARG A 96 -9.95 6.35 14.15
N THR A 97 -8.62 6.30 14.06
CA THR A 97 -7.73 6.96 15.02
C THR A 97 -6.64 7.76 14.34
N VAL A 98 -5.77 7.11 13.55
CA VAL A 98 -4.53 7.75 13.10
C VAL A 98 -4.78 8.81 12.04
N LEU A 99 -5.63 8.55 11.04
CA LEU A 99 -5.94 9.55 10.01
C LEU A 99 -6.63 10.79 10.59
N GLN A 100 -7.52 10.60 11.57
CA GLN A 100 -8.20 11.67 12.30
C GLN A 100 -7.21 12.52 13.11
N LEU A 101 -6.26 11.86 13.79
CA LEU A 101 -5.19 12.53 14.52
C LEU A 101 -4.28 13.36 13.60
N MET A 102 -4.08 12.89 12.37
CA MET A 102 -3.26 13.54 11.34
C MET A 102 -4.01 14.61 10.53
N GLU A 103 -5.34 14.63 10.57
CA GLU A 103 -6.21 15.42 9.68
C GLU A 103 -6.00 15.08 8.18
N ALA A 104 -5.73 13.80 7.87
CA ALA A 104 -5.36 13.33 6.54
C ALA A 104 -6.47 12.57 5.79
N GLU A 105 -7.68 12.49 6.33
CA GLU A 105 -8.80 11.66 5.83
C GLU A 105 -9.22 12.01 4.41
N LYS A 106 -9.04 13.28 4.00
CA LYS A 106 -9.39 13.76 2.66
C LYS A 106 -8.53 13.19 1.54
N LEU A 107 -7.41 12.52 1.88
CA LEU A 107 -6.54 11.83 0.91
C LEU A 107 -7.00 10.39 0.64
N PHE A 108 -7.97 9.90 1.40
CA PHE A 108 -8.49 8.54 1.34
C PHE A 108 -9.98 8.54 0.98
N LEU A 109 -10.49 7.37 0.60
CA LEU A 109 -11.93 7.20 0.49
C LEU A 109 -12.63 7.45 1.81
N ARG A 110 -13.83 8.03 1.74
CA ARG A 110 -14.67 8.21 2.91
C ARG A 110 -14.98 6.84 3.52
N CYS A 111 -14.54 6.64 4.76
CA CYS A 111 -14.90 5.48 5.55
C CYS A 111 -16.21 5.75 6.30
N PHE A 112 -17.23 4.94 6.04
CA PHE A 112 -18.52 5.00 6.73
C PHE A 112 -18.50 4.22 8.03
N TYR A 113 -17.82 3.08 8.04
CA TYR A 113 -17.78 2.17 9.17
C TYR A 113 -16.54 1.29 9.13
N ALA A 114 -15.95 1.05 10.30
CA ALA A 114 -14.81 0.16 10.44
C ALA A 114 -14.84 -0.54 11.81
N GLU A 115 -14.69 -1.86 11.83
CA GLU A 115 -14.66 -2.68 13.03
C GLU A 115 -13.66 -3.82 12.84
N ALA A 116 -12.81 -4.03 13.85
CA ALA A 116 -11.89 -5.17 13.95
C ALA A 116 -11.96 -5.76 15.35
N CYS A 117 -12.03 -7.08 15.43
CA CYS A 117 -12.11 -7.87 16.65
C CYS A 117 -10.78 -8.55 16.98
N SER A 118 -9.73 -8.31 16.16
CA SER A 118 -8.38 -8.85 16.33
C SER A 118 -8.37 -10.37 16.55
N GLY A 119 -9.04 -11.11 15.65
CA GLY A 119 -9.11 -12.57 15.70
C GLY A 119 -10.18 -13.17 16.63
N ASN A 120 -10.81 -12.39 17.51
CA ASN A 120 -11.81 -12.92 18.45
C ASN A 120 -13.14 -13.26 17.77
N HIS A 121 -13.59 -12.39 16.85
CA HIS A 121 -14.80 -12.58 16.06
C HIS A 121 -14.59 -12.13 14.60
N PRO A 122 -13.77 -12.86 13.81
CA PRO A 122 -13.39 -12.44 12.46
C PRO A 122 -14.58 -12.19 11.52
N SER A 123 -15.71 -12.87 11.70
CA SER A 123 -16.93 -12.62 10.91
C SER A 123 -17.54 -11.23 11.13
N ARG A 124 -17.14 -10.53 12.19
CA ARG A 124 -17.54 -9.14 12.46
C ARG A 124 -16.56 -8.13 11.86
N ASP A 125 -15.37 -8.55 11.45
CA ASP A 125 -14.36 -7.64 10.94
C ASP A 125 -14.81 -7.11 9.57
N ILE A 126 -14.98 -5.79 9.49
CA ILE A 126 -15.56 -5.12 8.33
C ILE A 126 -14.99 -3.70 8.20
N VAL A 127 -14.71 -3.30 6.97
CA VAL A 127 -14.43 -1.91 6.59
C VAL A 127 -15.39 -1.55 5.46
N ILE A 128 -16.13 -0.45 5.61
CA ILE A 128 -17.08 0.05 4.63
C ILE A 128 -16.65 1.45 4.20
N THR A 129 -16.27 1.57 2.94
CA THR A 129 -15.86 2.82 2.31
C THR A 129 -16.81 3.22 1.18
N GLU A 130 -16.70 4.46 0.73
CA GLU A 130 -17.35 4.94 -0.48
C GLU A 130 -16.84 4.22 -1.73
N ASP A 131 -17.74 3.75 -2.57
CA ASP A 131 -17.37 3.29 -3.90
C ASP A 131 -17.09 4.52 -4.77
N ALA A 132 -15.84 4.67 -5.20
CA ALA A 132 -15.40 5.83 -5.96
C ALA A 132 -15.70 5.74 -7.46
N ARG A 133 -16.11 4.57 -7.97
CA ARG A 133 -16.39 4.37 -9.41
C ARG A 133 -17.48 5.32 -9.93
N PRO A 134 -18.62 5.52 -9.24
CA PRO A 134 -19.63 6.50 -9.63
C PRO A 134 -19.15 7.96 -9.54
N LEU A 135 -18.10 8.23 -8.77
CA LEU A 135 -17.46 9.55 -8.66
C LEU A 135 -16.47 9.83 -9.80
N GLY A 136 -16.32 8.90 -10.75
CA GLY A 136 -15.42 9.03 -11.90
C GLY A 136 -13.96 8.67 -11.60
N TYR A 137 -13.70 8.09 -10.42
CA TYR A 137 -12.38 7.55 -10.10
C TYR A 137 -12.19 6.18 -10.76
N ARG A 138 -11.00 5.93 -11.27
CA ARG A 138 -10.63 4.66 -11.91
C ARG A 138 -9.23 4.24 -11.51
N SER A 139 -9.03 2.93 -11.46
CA SER A 139 -7.69 2.36 -11.39
C SER A 139 -6.92 2.65 -12.68
N PRO A 140 -5.59 2.81 -12.61
CA PRO A 140 -4.77 2.98 -13.80
C PRO A 140 -4.85 1.73 -14.69
N ALA A 141 -5.05 1.93 -15.99
CA ALA A 141 -5.25 0.83 -16.95
C ALA A 141 -3.95 0.12 -17.36
N THR A 142 -2.79 0.72 -17.09
CA THR A 142 -1.48 0.23 -17.52
C THR A 142 -0.68 -0.35 -16.36
N SER A 143 0.20 -1.31 -16.66
CA SER A 143 1.08 -1.94 -15.66
C SER A 143 2.03 -0.94 -14.99
N TYR A 144 2.39 0.15 -15.68
CA TYR A 144 3.21 1.25 -15.17
C TYR A 144 2.44 2.57 -15.23
N LEU A 145 2.75 3.47 -14.29
CA LEU A 145 2.19 4.83 -14.26
C LEU A 145 2.98 5.75 -15.18
N ASP A 146 2.29 6.64 -15.89
CA ASP A 146 2.93 7.73 -16.60
C ASP A 146 3.38 8.84 -15.62
N LEU A 147 4.15 9.80 -16.15
CA LEU A 147 4.70 10.90 -15.36
C LEU A 147 3.60 11.69 -14.63
N GLN A 148 2.46 11.99 -15.26
CA GLN A 148 1.43 12.83 -14.63
C GLN A 148 0.75 12.12 -13.45
N HIS A 149 0.47 10.82 -13.59
CA HIS A 149 -0.04 10.02 -12.48
C HIS A 149 0.96 9.98 -11.32
N LEU A 150 2.26 9.78 -11.61
CA LEU A 150 3.30 9.76 -10.58
C LEU A 150 3.44 11.09 -9.86
N LYS A 151 3.38 12.22 -10.58
CA LYS A 151 3.45 13.55 -9.97
C LYS A 151 2.28 13.77 -9.00
N VAL A 152 1.06 13.40 -9.39
CA VAL A 152 -0.12 13.50 -8.52
C VAL A 152 0.00 12.57 -7.31
N ALA A 153 0.38 11.31 -7.54
CA ALA A 153 0.54 10.32 -6.47
C ALA A 153 1.60 10.76 -5.44
N LEU A 154 2.78 11.18 -5.88
CA LEU A 154 3.86 11.62 -4.98
C LEU A 154 3.53 12.91 -4.26
N ARG A 155 2.86 13.87 -4.93
CA ARG A 155 2.42 15.09 -4.25
C ARG A 155 1.39 14.80 -3.16
N ASN A 156 0.43 13.90 -3.40
CA ASN A 156 -0.53 13.49 -2.38
C ASN A 156 0.11 12.64 -1.26
N LEU A 157 1.10 11.81 -1.59
CA LEU A 157 1.90 11.09 -0.57
C LEU A 157 2.69 12.08 0.29
N GLY A 158 3.29 13.10 -0.34
CA GLY A 158 3.95 14.20 0.35
C GLY A 158 3.00 14.91 1.33
N ARG A 159 1.77 15.21 0.90
CA ARG A 159 0.74 15.77 1.78
C ARG A 159 0.41 14.85 2.95
N PHE A 160 0.24 13.55 2.69
CA PHE A 160 -0.02 12.54 3.73
C PHE A 160 1.10 12.51 4.79
N HIS A 161 2.36 12.46 4.34
CA HIS A 161 3.52 12.52 5.24
C HIS A 161 3.65 13.89 5.93
N GLY A 162 3.33 14.99 5.24
CA GLY A 162 3.24 16.34 5.80
C GLY A 162 2.28 16.42 6.99
N HIS A 163 1.10 15.80 6.86
CA HIS A 163 0.14 15.65 7.95
C HIS A 163 0.72 14.83 9.12
N SER A 164 1.53 13.80 8.83
CA SER A 164 2.23 13.04 9.87
C SER A 164 3.26 13.90 10.62
N TYR A 165 4.07 14.70 9.92
CA TYR A 165 5.04 15.60 10.56
C TYR A 165 4.34 16.62 11.46
N LYS A 166 3.27 17.25 10.97
CA LYS A 166 2.45 18.19 11.73
C LYS A 166 1.88 17.53 13.00
N ALA A 167 1.40 16.30 12.89
CA ALA A 167 0.78 15.57 14.00
C ALA A 167 1.77 15.21 15.13
N LYS A 168 3.09 15.19 14.89
CA LYS A 168 4.11 14.94 15.93
C LYS A 168 4.05 15.93 17.10
N ALA A 169 3.54 17.14 16.86
CA ALA A 169 3.34 18.14 17.92
C ALA A 169 2.21 17.74 18.91
N CYS A 170 1.35 16.80 18.54
CA CYS A 170 0.29 16.31 19.41
C CYS A 170 0.86 15.33 20.46
N PRO A 171 0.63 15.53 21.77
CA PRO A 171 1.21 14.68 22.82
C PRO A 171 0.84 13.19 22.72
N SER A 172 -0.31 12.87 22.12
CA SER A 172 -0.77 11.49 21.94
C SER A 172 -0.21 10.81 20.70
N PHE A 173 0.47 11.53 19.80
CA PHE A 173 0.91 11.00 18.51
C PHE A 173 1.73 9.71 18.64
N PHE A 174 2.83 9.77 19.38
CA PHE A 174 3.74 8.63 19.53
C PHE A 174 3.11 7.43 20.23
N SER A 175 2.17 7.65 21.16
CA SER A 175 1.46 6.54 21.80
C SER A 175 0.49 5.88 20.83
N LYS A 176 -0.20 6.66 19.99
CA LYS A 176 -1.15 6.14 18.99
C LYS A 176 -0.45 5.38 17.86
N VAL A 177 0.61 5.93 17.28
CA VAL A 177 1.31 5.23 16.18
C VAL A 177 2.00 3.95 16.64
N LYS A 178 2.33 3.83 17.94
CA LYS A 178 2.87 2.60 18.55
C LYS A 178 1.84 1.48 18.70
N ASP A 179 0.55 1.80 18.68
CA ASP A 179 -0.52 0.79 18.75
C ASP A 179 -0.70 0.03 17.43
N LEU A 180 -0.17 0.55 16.31
CA LEU A 180 -0.10 -0.17 15.04
C LEU A 180 0.65 -1.48 15.23
N LYS A 181 0.05 -2.58 14.76
CA LYS A 181 0.58 -3.93 14.91
C LYS A 181 1.75 -4.13 13.94
N PRO A 182 2.83 -4.79 14.39
CA PRO A 182 3.94 -5.12 13.51
C PRO A 182 3.48 -6.10 12.43
N ILE A 183 4.07 -5.95 11.24
CA ILE A 183 3.96 -6.94 10.18
C ILE A 183 4.87 -8.10 10.56
N VAL A 184 4.28 -9.27 10.75
CA VAL A 184 5.01 -10.50 11.08
C VAL A 184 5.28 -11.28 9.80
N PHE A 185 6.53 -11.70 9.64
CA PHE A 185 6.95 -12.54 8.53
C PHE A 185 7.19 -13.97 9.01
N ASP A 186 6.87 -14.93 8.14
CA ASP A 186 7.11 -16.36 8.37
C ASP A 186 8.61 -16.69 8.51
N ASP A 187 8.93 -17.83 9.13
CA ASP A 187 10.29 -18.29 9.37
C ASP A 187 11.10 -18.54 8.08
N ASP A 188 10.45 -18.72 6.94
CA ASP A 188 11.10 -18.87 5.64
C ASP A 188 11.36 -17.56 4.90
N PHE A 189 10.89 -16.43 5.44
CA PHE A 189 10.92 -15.13 4.77
C PHE A 189 12.32 -14.73 4.27
N ASP A 190 13.38 -14.98 5.04
CA ASP A 190 14.75 -14.64 4.63
C ASP A 190 15.19 -15.43 3.39
N ALA A 191 14.80 -16.70 3.29
CA ALA A 191 15.11 -17.53 2.13
C ALA A 191 14.34 -17.07 0.88
N LEU A 192 13.03 -16.79 1.03
CA LEU A 192 12.17 -16.30 -0.07
C LEU A 192 12.64 -14.93 -0.57
N LEU A 193 12.96 -14.01 0.34
CA LEU A 193 13.46 -12.69 0.01
C LEU A 193 14.85 -12.75 -0.64
N SER A 194 15.75 -13.60 -0.13
CA SER A 194 17.08 -13.81 -0.71
C SER A 194 17.00 -14.35 -2.14
N ALA A 195 16.10 -15.31 -2.41
CA ALA A 195 15.89 -15.84 -3.75
C ALA A 195 15.39 -14.77 -4.72
N THR A 196 14.32 -14.06 -4.36
CA THR A 196 13.70 -13.05 -5.21
C THR A 196 14.61 -11.85 -5.47
N THR A 197 15.34 -11.36 -4.45
CA THR A 197 16.33 -10.28 -4.63
C THR A 197 17.57 -10.73 -5.40
N SER A 198 17.99 -11.99 -5.27
CA SER A 198 19.11 -12.52 -6.06
C SER A 198 18.81 -12.53 -7.55
N ARG A 199 17.54 -12.65 -7.95
CA ARG A 199 17.12 -12.68 -9.36
C ARG A 199 17.55 -11.42 -10.13
N GLY A 200 17.31 -10.23 -9.59
CA GLY A 200 17.73 -8.97 -10.23
C GLY A 200 19.25 -8.74 -10.17
N ILE A 201 19.91 -9.25 -9.11
CA ILE A 201 21.38 -9.16 -8.98
C ILE A 201 22.09 -10.05 -10.01
N LYS A 202 21.61 -11.28 -10.22
CA LYS A 202 22.16 -12.25 -11.18
C LYS A 202 22.22 -11.69 -12.61
N GLY A 203 21.32 -10.78 -12.99
CA GLY A 203 21.36 -10.13 -14.29
C GLY A 203 22.56 -9.20 -14.54
N LEU A 204 23.34 -8.86 -13.49
CA LEU A 204 24.46 -7.91 -13.56
C LEU A 204 25.81 -8.49 -13.10
N VAL A 205 25.88 -9.78 -12.75
CA VAL A 205 27.08 -10.38 -12.13
C VAL A 205 28.33 -10.35 -13.02
N ASP A 206 28.16 -10.43 -14.33
CA ASP A 206 29.25 -10.38 -15.31
C ASP A 206 29.70 -8.95 -15.64
N HIS A 207 29.02 -7.94 -15.08
CA HIS A 207 29.38 -6.55 -15.31
C HIS A 207 30.51 -6.14 -14.35
N GLU A 208 31.76 -6.22 -14.82
CA GLU A 208 33.00 -6.02 -14.01
C GLU A 208 32.96 -4.78 -13.10
N LYS A 209 32.31 -3.69 -13.56
CA LYS A 209 32.12 -2.44 -12.80
C LYS A 209 31.46 -2.64 -11.44
N TYR A 210 30.55 -3.61 -11.31
CA TYR A 210 29.67 -3.76 -10.13
C TYR A 210 29.96 -5.00 -9.30
N THR A 211 30.88 -5.87 -9.73
CA THR A 211 31.10 -7.20 -9.14
C THR A 211 31.28 -7.16 -7.61
N THR A 212 32.17 -6.32 -7.09
CA THR A 212 32.41 -6.23 -5.64
C THR A 212 31.20 -5.72 -4.87
N THR A 213 30.53 -4.68 -5.36
CA THR A 213 29.34 -4.10 -4.72
C THR A 213 28.17 -5.09 -4.72
N LEU A 214 27.96 -5.82 -5.81
CA LEU A 214 26.92 -6.85 -5.93
C LEU A 214 27.18 -8.04 -5.01
N GLN A 215 28.44 -8.49 -4.90
CA GLN A 215 28.81 -9.56 -3.97
C GLN A 215 28.54 -9.16 -2.51
N ALA A 216 28.89 -7.92 -2.14
CA ALA A 216 28.62 -7.39 -0.79
C ALA A 216 27.11 -7.27 -0.54
N LEU A 217 26.35 -6.73 -1.50
CA LEU A 217 24.89 -6.63 -1.42
C LEU A 217 24.24 -8.01 -1.26
N GLN A 218 24.62 -8.98 -2.09
CA GLN A 218 24.08 -10.33 -2.05
C GLN A 218 24.34 -11.00 -0.70
N LYS A 219 25.55 -10.85 -0.15
CA LYS A 219 25.88 -11.36 1.19
C LYS A 219 25.02 -10.70 2.28
N THR A 220 24.84 -9.38 2.22
CA THR A 220 24.01 -8.65 3.20
C THR A 220 22.53 -9.04 3.12
N LEU A 221 21.99 -9.28 1.92
CA LEU A 221 20.59 -9.66 1.73
C LEU A 221 20.26 -11.08 2.21
N GLN A 222 21.25 -11.90 2.57
CA GLN A 222 21.02 -13.18 3.25
C GLN A 222 20.36 -13.00 4.63
N THR A 223 20.48 -11.81 5.26
CA THR A 223 19.81 -11.46 6.51
C THR A 223 18.65 -10.47 6.26
N GLY A 224 17.78 -10.81 5.31
CA GLY A 224 16.69 -9.96 4.80
C GLY A 224 15.83 -9.27 5.88
N ARG A 225 15.46 -9.97 6.96
CA ARG A 225 14.71 -9.42 8.10
C ARG A 225 15.49 -8.33 8.82
N GLN A 226 16.79 -8.53 9.03
CA GLN A 226 17.64 -7.53 9.67
C GLN A 226 17.77 -6.30 8.77
N VAL A 227 17.96 -6.51 7.47
CA VAL A 227 18.02 -5.44 6.46
C VAL A 227 16.72 -4.63 6.45
N LEU A 228 15.56 -5.30 6.35
CA LEU A 228 14.25 -4.65 6.39
C LEU A 228 14.04 -3.89 7.70
N ARG A 229 14.38 -4.50 8.84
CA ARG A 229 14.25 -3.84 10.14
C ARG A 229 15.08 -2.56 10.18
N ARG A 230 16.33 -2.59 9.71
CA ARG A 230 17.21 -1.42 9.68
C ARG A 230 16.64 -0.33 8.77
N LEU A 231 16.23 -0.69 7.56
CA LEU A 231 15.68 0.26 6.57
C LEU A 231 14.34 0.88 7.02
N LYS A 232 13.50 0.11 7.73
CA LYS A 232 12.23 0.58 8.31
C LYS A 232 12.38 1.28 9.66
N THR A 233 13.57 1.27 10.27
CA THR A 233 13.75 1.85 11.60
C THR A 233 13.44 3.35 11.54
N PRO A 234 12.48 3.85 12.35
CA PRO A 234 12.17 5.27 12.43
C PRO A 234 13.40 6.04 12.92
N GLU A 235 13.80 7.05 12.15
CA GLU A 235 14.87 7.98 12.52
C GLU A 235 14.31 9.41 12.47
N GLU A 236 14.32 10.10 13.60
CA GLU A 236 13.91 11.50 13.66
C GLU A 236 15.00 12.42 13.06
N PRO A 237 14.63 13.51 12.39
CA PRO A 237 13.27 14.06 12.23
C PRO A 237 12.46 13.43 11.08
N PHE A 238 13.04 12.51 10.30
CA PHE A 238 12.48 12.03 9.03
C PHE A 238 11.29 11.08 9.15
N ALA A 239 11.14 10.35 10.27
CA ALA A 239 10.11 9.33 10.38
C ALA A 239 8.68 9.88 10.24
N VAL A 240 7.78 9.10 9.64
CA VAL A 240 6.36 9.43 9.41
C VAL A 240 5.49 8.18 9.53
N VAL A 241 4.19 8.37 9.68
CA VAL A 241 3.22 7.30 9.39
C VAL A 241 3.24 7.07 7.89
N CYS A 242 3.78 5.92 7.49
CA CYS A 242 3.80 5.45 6.12
C CYS A 242 2.52 4.65 5.83
N HIS A 243 2.09 4.69 4.57
CA HIS A 243 1.07 3.81 4.03
C HIS A 243 1.50 2.35 4.12
N GLY A 244 2.77 2.06 3.84
CA GLY A 244 3.44 0.77 3.98
C GLY A 244 3.32 -0.18 2.79
N GLU A 245 2.36 0.08 1.90
CA GLU A 245 2.09 -0.66 0.66
C GLU A 245 1.68 0.30 -0.46
N PHE A 246 2.48 1.34 -0.68
CA PHE A 246 2.15 2.41 -1.61
C PHE A 246 2.50 2.04 -3.06
N HIS A 247 1.53 1.50 -3.80
CA HIS A 247 1.64 1.17 -5.22
C HIS A 247 0.33 1.46 -5.98
N LYS A 248 0.39 1.43 -7.31
CA LYS A 248 -0.69 1.87 -8.21
C LYS A 248 -2.05 1.23 -7.95
N SER A 249 -2.10 -0.02 -7.46
CA SER A 249 -3.37 -0.73 -7.22
C SER A 249 -4.07 -0.23 -5.94
N ASN A 250 -3.34 0.46 -5.07
CA ASN A 250 -3.86 1.14 -3.88
C ASN A 250 -4.20 2.61 -4.13
N MET A 251 -4.40 2.98 -5.40
CA MET A 251 -4.73 4.34 -5.80
C MET A 251 -5.82 4.34 -6.86
N LEU A 252 -6.78 5.25 -6.70
CA LEU A 252 -7.73 5.57 -7.76
C LEU A 252 -7.50 7.00 -8.21
N PHE A 253 -7.53 7.22 -9.52
CA PHE A 253 -7.31 8.53 -10.13
C PHE A 253 -8.60 9.08 -10.71
N CYS A 254 -8.80 10.39 -10.59
CA CYS A 254 -9.83 11.11 -11.32
C CYS A 254 -9.20 12.02 -12.38
N TYR A 255 -10.00 12.35 -13.38
CA TYR A 255 -9.54 13.04 -14.59
C TYR A 255 -10.42 14.26 -14.86
N ASP A 256 -9.84 15.29 -15.45
CA ASP A 256 -10.59 16.46 -15.91
C ASP A 256 -11.34 16.18 -17.23
N SER A 257 -12.06 17.19 -17.72
CA SER A 257 -12.83 17.07 -18.97
C SER A 257 -11.97 16.87 -20.23
N CYS A 258 -10.66 17.10 -20.14
CA CYS A 258 -9.70 16.85 -21.22
C CYS A 258 -9.03 15.47 -21.11
N GLY A 259 -9.33 14.70 -20.06
CA GLY A 259 -8.74 13.39 -19.79
C GLY A 259 -7.37 13.47 -19.11
N ALA A 260 -6.94 14.63 -18.62
CA ALA A 260 -5.71 14.77 -17.84
C ALA A 260 -5.95 14.37 -16.38
N VAL A 261 -4.94 13.77 -15.75
CA VAL A 261 -5.00 13.37 -14.33
C VAL A 261 -5.17 14.60 -13.47
N LYS A 262 -6.22 14.61 -12.64
CA LYS A 262 -6.55 15.75 -11.78
C LYS A 262 -6.16 15.51 -10.33
N ASP A 263 -6.53 14.36 -9.79
CA ASP A 263 -6.29 14.01 -8.38
C ASP A 263 -6.27 12.49 -8.18
N ALA A 264 -5.83 12.03 -7.01
CA ALA A 264 -5.82 10.64 -6.61
C ALA A 264 -6.27 10.46 -5.16
N VAL A 265 -6.98 9.38 -4.89
CA VAL A 265 -7.32 8.92 -3.53
C VAL A 265 -6.64 7.59 -3.25
N PHE A 266 -6.22 7.41 -2.00
CA PHE A 266 -5.51 6.23 -1.54
C PHE A 266 -6.46 5.21 -0.91
N LEU A 267 -6.08 3.94 -1.00
CA LEU A 267 -6.82 2.77 -0.54
C LEU A 267 -5.91 1.88 0.30
N ASP A 268 -6.51 1.02 1.11
CA ASP A 268 -5.86 -0.06 1.85
C ASP A 268 -4.70 0.38 2.77
N LEU A 269 -5.05 0.58 4.05
CA LEU A 269 -4.11 0.99 5.09
C LEU A 269 -3.62 -0.17 5.97
N GLN A 270 -3.75 -1.41 5.50
CA GLN A 270 -3.47 -2.59 6.32
C GLN A 270 -1.98 -2.74 6.68
N MET A 271 -1.09 -2.24 5.81
CA MET A 271 0.37 -2.30 5.97
C MET A 271 0.95 -1.06 6.64
N SER A 272 0.11 -0.13 7.11
CA SER A 272 0.58 1.13 7.69
C SER A 272 1.45 0.95 8.94
N LEU A 273 2.49 1.77 9.03
CA LEU A 273 3.49 1.72 10.08
C LEU A 273 4.15 3.09 10.28
N TYR A 274 4.70 3.35 11.47
CA TYR A 274 5.61 4.48 11.67
C TYR A 274 7.01 4.06 11.20
N SER A 275 7.54 4.72 10.16
CA SER A 275 8.79 4.36 9.46
C SER A 275 9.37 5.57 8.72
N ASP A 276 10.45 5.36 7.97
CA ASP A 276 11.03 6.35 7.08
C ASP A 276 10.17 6.57 5.81
N PRO A 277 9.96 7.81 5.32
CA PRO A 277 9.15 8.09 4.13
C PRO A 277 9.68 7.39 2.86
N THR A 278 10.96 7.04 2.84
CA THR A 278 11.57 6.24 1.77
C THR A 278 10.86 4.90 1.56
N THR A 279 10.21 4.37 2.61
CA THR A 279 9.37 3.17 2.58
C THR A 279 8.37 3.21 1.43
N ASP A 280 7.57 4.26 1.36
CA ASP A 280 6.50 4.39 0.37
C ASP A 280 7.03 4.89 -0.98
N ILE A 281 7.93 5.88 -0.94
CA ILE A 281 8.44 6.54 -2.16
C ILE A 281 9.23 5.56 -3.02
N SER A 282 10.19 4.84 -2.42
CA SER A 282 11.04 3.92 -3.18
C SER A 282 10.24 2.72 -3.70
N PHE A 283 9.28 2.21 -2.93
CA PHE A 283 8.43 1.12 -3.37
C PHE A 283 7.56 1.51 -4.56
N LEU A 284 6.85 2.65 -4.50
CA LEU A 284 6.07 3.16 -5.63
C LEU A 284 6.92 3.29 -6.89
N LEU A 285 8.08 3.94 -6.75
CA LEU A 285 8.93 4.25 -7.88
C LEU A 285 9.48 3.00 -8.55
N TYR A 286 9.92 1.97 -7.82
CA TYR A 286 10.43 0.76 -8.46
C TYR A 286 9.32 -0.16 -8.96
N MET A 287 8.19 -0.23 -8.24
CA MET A 287 7.07 -1.12 -8.57
C MET A 287 6.26 -0.65 -9.79
N ASN A 288 6.20 0.67 -10.04
CA ASN A 288 5.23 1.23 -10.98
C ASN A 288 5.80 2.17 -12.05
N THR A 289 7.12 2.14 -12.29
CA THR A 289 7.74 2.95 -13.35
C THR A 289 8.62 2.12 -14.26
N THR A 290 8.86 2.63 -15.47
CA THR A 290 9.87 2.07 -16.36
C THR A 290 11.26 2.66 -16.04
N PRO A 291 12.35 1.96 -16.42
CA PRO A 291 13.71 2.47 -16.24
C PRO A 291 13.95 3.82 -16.92
N GLU A 292 13.39 4.03 -18.13
CA GLU A 292 13.55 5.27 -18.89
C GLU A 292 12.92 6.47 -18.18
N LEU A 293 11.76 6.26 -17.54
CA LEU A 293 11.08 7.29 -16.76
C LEU A 293 11.90 7.63 -15.53
N ARG A 294 12.42 6.64 -14.80
CA ARG A 294 13.31 6.87 -13.64
C ARG A 294 14.58 7.61 -14.06
N ALA A 295 15.22 7.22 -15.16
CA ALA A 295 16.41 7.89 -15.65
C ALA A 295 16.16 9.37 -15.96
N SER A 296 14.98 9.70 -16.49
CA SER A 296 14.67 11.06 -16.98
C SER A 296 14.02 11.99 -15.93
N HIS A 297 13.34 11.43 -14.91
CA HIS A 297 12.45 12.22 -14.05
C HIS A 297 12.64 12.01 -12.54
N TRP A 298 13.63 11.24 -12.09
CA TRP A 298 13.79 10.92 -10.66
C TRP A 298 13.78 12.13 -9.73
N ASP A 299 14.60 13.13 -10.01
CA ASP A 299 14.75 14.29 -9.13
C ASP A 299 13.49 15.17 -9.13
N ASP A 300 12.81 15.27 -10.28
CA ASP A 300 11.51 15.94 -10.41
C ASP A 300 10.44 15.20 -9.60
N LEU A 301 10.43 13.86 -9.63
CA LEU A 301 9.50 13.04 -8.85
C LEU A 301 9.73 13.21 -7.33
N LEU A 302 10.99 13.19 -6.87
CA LEU A 302 11.32 13.49 -5.47
C LEU A 302 10.94 14.92 -5.08
N SER A 303 11.09 15.88 -6.00
CA SER A 303 10.66 17.26 -5.80
C SER A 303 9.13 17.36 -5.67
N GLN A 304 8.35 16.62 -6.47
CA GLN A 304 6.89 16.59 -6.34
C GLN A 304 6.43 16.06 -4.98
N TYR A 305 7.11 15.03 -4.47
CA TYR A 305 6.87 14.56 -3.12
C TYR A 305 7.16 15.66 -2.09
N TRP A 306 8.32 16.30 -2.19
CA TRP A 306 8.72 17.36 -1.27
C TRP A 306 7.77 18.56 -1.29
N ASP A 307 7.34 19.01 -2.47
CA ASP A 307 6.31 20.04 -2.65
C ASP A 307 5.02 19.69 -1.89
N GLY A 308 4.63 18.42 -1.92
CA GLY A 308 3.51 17.89 -1.15
C GLY A 308 3.71 18.02 0.36
N VAL A 309 4.90 17.65 0.87
CA VAL A 309 5.25 17.78 2.29
C VAL A 309 5.16 19.23 2.74
N VAL A 310 5.86 20.14 2.07
CA VAL A 310 5.95 21.56 2.47
C VAL A 310 4.62 22.30 2.29
N SER A 311 3.71 21.80 1.45
CA SER A 311 2.36 22.35 1.34
C SER A 311 1.50 22.14 2.60
N VAL A 312 1.85 21.16 3.44
CA VAL A 312 1.14 20.86 4.70
C VAL A 312 1.97 21.24 5.92
N MET A 313 3.27 20.94 5.90
CA MET A 313 4.23 21.27 6.97
C MET A 313 5.42 22.03 6.36
N PRO A 314 5.35 23.38 6.28
CA PRO A 314 6.38 24.19 5.61
C PRO A 314 7.79 24.07 6.20
N ASP A 315 7.90 23.79 7.49
CA ASP A 315 9.17 23.59 8.19
C ASP A 315 9.12 22.30 9.03
N PRO A 316 9.43 21.13 8.43
CA PRO A 316 9.48 19.86 9.16
C PRO A 316 10.76 19.71 10.01
N GLY A 317 11.63 20.73 10.07
CA GLY A 317 12.90 20.70 10.81
C GLY A 317 14.09 20.17 10.02
N PHE A 318 13.95 20.01 8.70
CA PHE A 318 15.00 19.63 7.75
C PHE A 318 14.63 20.13 6.35
N ASP A 319 15.63 20.29 5.48
CA ASP A 319 15.42 20.74 4.10
C ASP A 319 15.41 19.57 3.09
N PHE A 320 15.23 19.91 1.81
CA PHE A 320 15.20 18.93 0.72
C PHE A 320 16.51 18.17 0.55
N GLU A 321 17.67 18.80 0.83
CA GLU A 321 18.98 18.16 0.71
C GLU A 321 19.16 17.10 1.80
N MET A 322 18.77 17.42 3.04
CA MET A 322 18.75 16.47 4.16
C MET A 322 17.78 15.32 3.90
N PHE A 323 16.58 15.61 3.39
CA PHE A 323 15.63 14.59 2.95
C PHE A 323 16.23 13.67 1.88
N SER A 324 16.81 14.25 0.83
CA SER A 324 17.39 13.51 -0.28
C SER A 324 18.50 12.61 0.21
N SER A 325 19.44 13.12 1.02
CA SER A 325 20.50 12.31 1.61
C SER A 325 19.97 11.17 2.48
N ASN A 326 18.91 11.38 3.26
CA ASN A 326 18.26 10.30 4.00
C ASN A 326 17.63 9.25 3.06
N PHE A 327 16.97 9.71 2.00
CA PHE A 327 16.38 8.85 0.98
C PHE A 327 17.42 7.94 0.33
N GLU A 328 18.56 8.47 -0.11
CA GLU A 328 19.63 7.67 -0.77
C GLU A 328 20.08 6.48 0.07
N ARG A 329 20.19 6.68 1.39
CA ARG A 329 20.66 5.67 2.35
C ARG A 329 19.65 4.54 2.57
N LYS A 330 18.37 4.82 2.36
CA LYS A 330 17.26 3.89 2.60
C LYS A 330 16.57 3.43 1.31
N ALA A 331 16.96 3.97 0.16
CA ALA A 331 16.33 3.72 -1.14
C ALA A 331 16.39 2.25 -1.57
N LEU A 332 17.31 1.43 -1.01
CA LEU A 332 17.29 -0.03 -1.22
C LEU A 332 15.98 -0.66 -0.74
N TYR A 333 15.29 -0.04 0.24
CA TYR A 333 14.05 -0.55 0.81
C TYR A 333 13.07 -1.00 -0.27
N GLY A 334 12.76 -0.11 -1.23
CA GLY A 334 11.73 -0.39 -2.24
C GLY A 334 12.04 -1.60 -3.10
N TYR A 335 13.31 -1.98 -3.27
CA TYR A 335 13.68 -3.15 -4.06
C TYR A 335 13.25 -4.45 -3.40
N LEU A 336 13.30 -4.55 -2.07
CA LEU A 336 12.95 -5.76 -1.32
C LEU A 336 11.49 -6.22 -1.54
N PRO A 337 10.46 -5.38 -1.34
CA PRO A 337 9.09 -5.75 -1.69
C PRO A 337 8.88 -5.80 -3.21
N THR A 338 9.57 -4.97 -4.01
CA THR A 338 9.44 -5.02 -5.49
C THR A 338 9.92 -6.36 -6.04
N SER A 339 11.00 -6.94 -5.52
CA SER A 339 11.50 -8.25 -5.96
C SER A 339 10.53 -9.37 -5.70
N LEU A 340 9.69 -9.24 -4.66
CA LEU A 340 8.66 -10.20 -4.33
C LEU A 340 7.38 -9.98 -5.15
N PHE A 341 6.87 -8.75 -5.20
CA PHE A 341 5.54 -8.47 -5.74
C PHE A 341 5.51 -8.19 -7.24
N LEU A 342 6.55 -7.57 -7.81
CA LEU A 342 6.55 -7.24 -9.24
C LEU A 342 6.39 -8.46 -10.14
N PRO A 343 7.09 -9.59 -9.91
CA PRO A 343 6.90 -10.80 -10.71
C PRO A 343 5.47 -11.33 -10.66
N ILE A 344 4.87 -11.39 -9.47
CA ILE A 344 3.49 -11.84 -9.25
C ILE A 344 2.48 -10.96 -10.00
N MET A 345 2.74 -9.65 -10.02
CA MET A 345 1.86 -8.66 -10.64
C MET A 345 2.06 -8.53 -12.17
N LEU A 346 3.16 -9.03 -12.71
CA LEU A 346 3.41 -9.09 -14.15
C LEU A 346 2.84 -10.36 -14.78
N GLU A 347 2.71 -11.42 -13.98
CA GLU A 347 1.87 -12.55 -14.33
C GLU A 347 0.42 -12.07 -14.37
N ASP A 348 -0.31 -12.37 -15.44
CA ASP A 348 -1.78 -12.28 -15.43
C ASP A 348 -2.25 -13.32 -14.42
N PHE A 349 -2.23 -12.95 -13.14
CA PHE A 349 -2.54 -13.81 -12.01
C PHE A 349 -4.06 -14.05 -11.96
N GLN A 350 -4.58 -14.72 -12.99
CA GLN A 350 -5.79 -15.51 -12.88
C GLN A 350 -5.37 -16.78 -12.14
N ALA A 351 -5.45 -16.71 -10.82
CA ALA A 351 -4.96 -17.71 -9.88
C ALA A 351 -5.36 -19.15 -10.26
N ASP A 352 -4.39 -19.94 -10.72
CA ASP A 352 -4.47 -21.42 -10.69
C ASP A 352 -3.72 -22.00 -9.47
N VAL A 353 -3.03 -21.16 -8.67
CA VAL A 353 -2.40 -21.56 -7.41
C VAL A 353 -3.02 -20.77 -6.27
N SER A 354 -3.78 -21.46 -5.41
CA SER A 354 -4.30 -20.86 -4.19
C SER A 354 -3.15 -20.54 -3.23
N ILE A 355 -3.31 -19.50 -2.40
CA ILE A 355 -2.36 -19.23 -1.30
C ILE A 355 -2.19 -20.50 -0.47
N GLU A 356 -3.29 -21.18 -0.15
CA GLU A 356 -3.25 -22.41 0.66
C GLU A 356 -2.34 -23.49 0.05
N GLU A 357 -2.43 -23.73 -1.25
CA GLU A 357 -1.54 -24.66 -1.96
C GLU A 357 -0.09 -24.20 -1.91
N PHE A 358 0.19 -22.93 -2.22
CA PHE A 358 1.54 -22.37 -2.15
C PHE A 358 2.20 -22.63 -0.78
N LEU A 359 1.43 -22.54 0.30
CA LEU A 359 1.94 -22.70 1.67
C LEU A 359 2.16 -24.14 2.10
N GLN A 360 1.43 -25.07 1.51
CA GLN A 360 1.63 -26.49 1.80
C GLN A 360 2.90 -27.00 1.12
N GLU A 361 3.42 -26.28 0.12
CA GLU A 361 4.61 -26.69 -0.59
C GLU A 361 5.91 -26.54 0.24
N PRO A 362 6.87 -27.47 0.07
CA PRO A 362 8.20 -27.35 0.65
C PRO A 362 8.86 -26.01 0.27
N LEU A 363 9.72 -25.48 1.14
CA LEU A 363 10.41 -24.20 0.90
C LEU A 363 11.11 -24.14 -0.46
N SER A 364 11.76 -25.24 -0.90
CA SER A 364 12.42 -25.30 -2.19
C SER A 364 11.47 -25.10 -3.37
N GLU A 365 10.25 -25.61 -3.26
CA GLU A 365 9.22 -25.49 -4.32
C GLU A 365 8.61 -24.10 -4.31
N ARG A 366 8.34 -23.53 -3.12
CA ARG A 366 7.94 -22.12 -2.98
C ARG A 366 8.96 -21.16 -3.58
N VAL A 367 10.25 -21.38 -3.32
CA VAL A 367 11.34 -20.59 -3.92
C VAL A 367 11.33 -20.72 -5.44
N ALA A 368 11.25 -21.95 -5.97
CA ALA A 368 11.22 -22.18 -7.41
C ALA A 368 10.02 -21.51 -8.09
N LEU A 369 8.84 -21.53 -7.45
CA LEU A 369 7.65 -20.87 -7.96
C LEU A 369 7.83 -19.35 -8.03
N LEU A 370 8.30 -18.72 -6.94
CA LEU A 370 8.55 -17.27 -6.91
C LEU A 370 9.64 -16.84 -7.91
N GLU A 371 10.68 -17.65 -8.11
CA GLU A 371 11.70 -17.40 -9.14
C GLU A 371 11.15 -17.57 -10.56
N GLY A 372 10.12 -18.39 -10.76
CA GLY A 372 9.45 -18.59 -12.05
C GLY A 372 8.52 -17.46 -12.45
N PHE A 373 7.87 -16.80 -11.47
CA PHE A 373 6.82 -15.83 -11.77
C PHE A 373 7.27 -14.69 -12.69
N GLY A 374 6.40 -14.30 -13.61
CA GLY A 374 6.62 -13.23 -14.60
C GLY A 374 7.80 -13.46 -15.57
N GLY A 375 8.47 -14.62 -15.54
CA GLY A 375 9.49 -15.04 -16.52
C GLY A 375 10.62 -14.03 -16.78
N GLU A 376 11.10 -13.97 -18.02
CA GLU A 376 12.21 -13.08 -18.40
C GLU A 376 11.89 -11.59 -18.23
N ASP A 377 10.62 -11.20 -18.40
CA ASP A 377 10.20 -9.80 -18.24
C ASP A 377 10.35 -9.34 -16.80
N ALA A 378 9.97 -10.18 -15.83
CA ALA A 378 10.21 -9.91 -14.41
C ALA A 378 11.70 -9.89 -14.07
N THR A 379 12.50 -10.83 -14.60
CA THR A 379 13.97 -10.84 -14.40
C THR A 379 14.58 -9.54 -14.90
N LYS A 380 14.22 -9.10 -16.11
CA LYS A 380 14.70 -7.85 -16.71
C LYS A 380 14.28 -6.65 -15.86
N ALA A 381 13.01 -6.54 -15.49
CA ALA A 381 12.51 -5.41 -14.71
C ALA A 381 13.21 -5.28 -13.34
N LEU A 382 13.44 -6.41 -12.65
CA LEU A 382 14.19 -6.42 -11.39
C LEU A 382 15.67 -6.07 -11.59
N THR A 383 16.28 -6.54 -12.68
CA THR A 383 17.66 -6.20 -13.04
C THR A 383 17.81 -4.71 -13.29
N ASP A 384 16.86 -4.09 -13.98
CA ASP A 384 16.86 -2.64 -14.25
C ASP A 384 16.75 -1.83 -12.95
N VAL A 385 15.95 -2.27 -11.96
CA VAL A 385 15.90 -1.61 -10.63
C VAL A 385 17.24 -1.70 -9.91
N VAL A 386 17.90 -2.86 -9.90
CA VAL A 386 19.23 -3.01 -9.29
C VAL A 386 20.25 -2.12 -9.99
N LYS A 387 20.20 -2.05 -11.32
CA LYS A 387 21.06 -1.17 -12.11
C LYS A 387 20.86 0.29 -11.74
N ASP A 388 19.63 0.76 -11.60
CA ASP A 388 19.32 2.14 -11.19
C ASP A 388 19.88 2.45 -9.79
N LEU A 389 19.73 1.52 -8.83
CA LEU A 389 20.28 1.65 -7.48
C LEU A 389 21.82 1.75 -7.49
N LEU A 390 22.49 1.00 -8.38
CA LEU A 390 23.94 1.02 -8.53
C LEU A 390 24.43 2.31 -9.20
N GLU A 391 23.79 2.73 -10.29
CA GLU A 391 24.16 3.93 -11.05
C GLU A 391 24.00 5.21 -10.23
N ARG A 392 23.01 5.25 -9.33
CA ARG A 392 22.80 6.34 -8.36
C ARG A 392 23.69 6.26 -7.13
N GLY A 393 24.42 5.16 -6.94
CA GLY A 393 25.27 4.94 -5.76
C GLY A 393 24.52 4.59 -4.48
N TYR A 394 23.20 4.37 -4.53
CA TYR A 394 22.37 4.07 -3.36
C TYR A 394 22.74 2.75 -2.68
N VAL A 395 23.16 1.74 -3.47
CA VAL A 395 23.68 0.49 -2.90
C VAL A 395 24.93 0.75 -2.05
N GLN A 396 25.85 1.58 -2.54
CA GLN A 396 27.08 1.89 -1.82
C GLN A 396 26.79 2.68 -0.54
N GLN A 397 25.87 3.65 -0.60
CA GLN A 397 25.44 4.40 0.59
C GLN A 397 24.84 3.48 1.65
N PHE A 398 23.95 2.57 1.25
CA PHE A 398 23.38 1.57 2.15
C PHE A 398 24.46 0.68 2.79
N LEU A 399 25.36 0.10 1.99
CA LEU A 399 26.40 -0.81 2.48
C LEU A 399 27.35 -0.14 3.46
N ASN A 400 27.71 1.13 3.21
CA ASN A 400 28.59 1.89 4.09
C ASN A 400 28.01 2.04 5.51
N GLN A 401 26.69 2.16 5.64
CA GLN A 401 26.02 2.30 6.94
C GLN A 401 25.71 0.95 7.59
N PHE A 402 25.36 -0.05 6.80
CA PHE A 402 25.01 -1.36 7.33
C PHE A 402 26.22 -2.08 7.93
N THR A 403 27.43 -1.82 7.41
CA THR A 403 28.68 -2.44 7.87
C THR A 403 29.32 -1.74 9.08
N THR A 404 29.04 -0.46 9.32
CA THR A 404 29.59 0.29 10.46
C THR A 404 28.90 0.00 11.80
N ASP A 405 27.72 -0.64 11.76
CA ASP A 405 26.88 -0.91 12.94
C ASP A 405 26.98 -2.38 13.44
N GLN A 406 27.94 -3.16 12.92
CA GLN A 406 28.32 -4.49 13.42
C GLN A 406 29.64 -4.41 14.18
#